data_AF-A0AAV4MWP5-F1
#
_entry.id   AF-A0AAV4MWP5-F1
#
_cell.length_a   1.000
_cell.length_b   1.000
_cell.length_c   1.000
_cell.angle_alpha   90.00
_cell.angle_beta   90.00
_cell.angle_gamma   90.00
#
_symmetry.space_group_name_H-M   'P 1'
#
loop_
_entity.id
_entity.type
_entity.pdbx_description
1 polymer ?
#
loop_
_entity_poly.entity_id
_entity_poly.type
_entity_poly.pdbx_seq_one_letter_code
_entity_poly.pdbx_strand_id
1 'polypeptide(L)'
;MTRVGPHGYPMDYVLLRRYLTGFLSHWPRDWCSKFLEKKFLDPKFDHKMYNVRPQYRMLSKDPIINDHIGSKFLSGSVIQKGDKPFTNTGVVFFKGDDYATKADTVIMATGYTWKFPFLEDDIILQEEGRIKTVQMHVSSSYETSFISYNGFCASLGAWFTSW
;
A
#
# COMPACT_ATOMS: atom_id res chain seq x y z
N MET A 1 4.89 -8.70 -1.99
CA MET A 1 4.16 -9.97 -2.19
C MET A 1 4.05 -10.27 -3.68
N THR A 2 3.95 -11.54 -4.06
CA THR A 2 3.57 -11.96 -5.41
C THR A 2 2.07 -12.25 -5.50
N ARG A 3 1.50 -12.24 -6.70
CA ARG A 3 0.11 -12.69 -6.96
C ARG A 3 -0.04 -14.19 -6.77
N VAL A 4 0.99 -14.96 -7.14
CA VAL A 4 1.00 -16.41 -7.01
C VAL A 4 1.22 -16.81 -5.56
N GLY A 5 0.27 -17.53 -4.98
CA GLY A 5 0.29 -18.05 -3.63
C GLY A 5 0.71 -19.51 -3.53
N PRO A 6 0.55 -20.11 -2.33
CA PRO A 6 0.87 -21.51 -2.11
C PRO A 6 0.15 -22.41 -3.13
N HIS A 7 0.88 -23.40 -3.66
CA HIS A 7 0.37 -24.33 -4.67
C HIS A 7 -0.11 -23.68 -5.98
N GLY A 8 0.30 -22.45 -6.28
CA GLY A 8 -0.09 -21.74 -7.50
C GLY A 8 -1.44 -21.04 -7.41
N TYR A 9 -2.16 -21.15 -6.29
CA TYR A 9 -3.43 -20.44 -6.10
C TYR A 9 -3.22 -18.93 -5.98
N PRO A 10 -4.17 -18.09 -6.43
CA PRO A 10 -4.13 -16.65 -6.21
C PRO A 10 -4.00 -16.29 -4.73
N MET A 11 -3.14 -15.32 -4.40
CA MET A 11 -2.85 -14.93 -3.01
C MET A 11 -4.06 -14.37 -2.28
N ASP A 12 -4.88 -13.60 -2.97
CA ASP A 12 -6.15 -13.06 -2.47
C ASP A 12 -7.12 -14.20 -2.10
N TYR A 13 -7.27 -15.21 -2.96
CA TYR A 13 -8.08 -16.41 -2.67
C TYR A 13 -7.62 -17.15 -1.40
N VAL A 14 -6.32 -17.14 -1.12
CA VAL A 14 -5.75 -17.80 0.06
C VAL A 14 -5.91 -16.94 1.32
N LEU A 15 -5.73 -15.62 1.22
CA LEU A 15 -5.73 -14.70 2.36
C LEU A 15 -7.12 -14.15 2.72
N LEU A 16 -7.98 -13.86 1.73
CA LEU A 16 -9.29 -13.25 1.94
C LEU A 16 -10.37 -14.30 2.23
N ARG A 17 -10.11 -15.18 3.20
CA ARG A 17 -11.02 -16.25 3.61
C ARG A 17 -11.68 -15.91 4.93
N ARG A 18 -12.99 -16.16 5.05
CA ARG A 18 -13.80 -15.84 6.25
C ARG A 18 -13.22 -16.40 7.55
N TYR A 19 -12.74 -17.65 7.53
CA TYR A 19 -12.13 -18.24 8.72
C TYR A 19 -10.81 -17.57 9.09
N LEU A 20 -10.03 -17.11 8.09
CA LEU A 20 -8.77 -16.43 8.33
C LEU A 20 -9.03 -15.02 8.85
N THR A 21 -9.96 -14.27 8.24
CA THR A 21 -10.37 -12.95 8.72
C THR A 21 -10.93 -13.04 10.14
N GLY A 22 -11.77 -14.05 10.43
CA GLY A 22 -12.26 -14.32 11.78
C GLY A 22 -11.13 -14.66 12.74
N PHE A 23 -10.19 -15.53 12.37
CA PHE A 23 -9.03 -15.82 13.21
C PHE A 23 -8.19 -14.58 13.52
N LEU A 24 -7.90 -13.76 12.49
CA LEU A 24 -7.11 -12.54 12.63
C LEU A 24 -7.82 -11.45 13.44
N SER A 25 -9.16 -11.43 13.48
CA SER A 25 -9.91 -10.42 14.24
C SER A 25 -9.87 -10.67 15.76
N HIS A 26 -9.63 -11.91 16.20
CA HIS A 26 -9.61 -12.25 17.63
C HIS A 26 -8.22 -12.08 18.26
N TRP A 27 -7.17 -11.91 17.47
CA TRP A 27 -5.79 -11.88 17.93
C TRP A 27 -5.17 -10.46 17.82
N PRO A 28 -4.16 -10.14 18.64
CA PRO A 28 -3.47 -8.85 18.53
C PRO A 28 -2.82 -8.67 17.15
N ARG A 29 -2.95 -7.46 16.58
CA ARG A 29 -2.46 -7.15 15.22
C ARG A 29 -0.97 -7.45 15.01
N ASP A 30 -0.13 -7.29 16.02
CA ASP A 30 1.31 -7.58 15.92
C ASP A 30 1.59 -9.07 15.74
N TRP A 31 0.84 -9.92 16.46
CA TRP A 31 0.97 -11.37 16.35
C TRP A 31 0.48 -11.85 15.00
N CYS A 32 -0.68 -11.36 14.57
CA CYS A 32 -1.22 -11.60 13.23
C CYS A 32 -0.23 -11.19 12.13
N SER A 33 0.35 -10.00 12.23
CA SER A 33 1.33 -9.51 11.25
C SER A 33 2.57 -10.38 11.22
N LYS A 34 3.16 -10.72 12.37
CA LYS A 34 4.32 -11.61 12.45
C LYS A 34 4.01 -12.99 11.86
N PHE A 35 2.82 -13.53 12.13
CA PHE A 35 2.39 -14.80 11.59
C PHE A 35 2.28 -14.76 10.06
N LEU A 36 1.64 -13.73 9.50
CA LEU A 36 1.50 -13.57 8.05
C LEU A 36 2.85 -13.30 7.37
N GLU A 37 3.71 -12.47 7.98
CA GLU A 37 5.08 -12.22 7.52
C GLU A 37 5.86 -13.54 7.40
N LYS A 38 5.91 -14.31 8.49
CA LYS A 38 6.66 -15.57 8.53
C LYS A 38 6.09 -16.64 7.58
N LYS A 39 4.77 -16.68 7.41
CA LYS A 39 4.10 -17.72 6.62
C LYS A 39 4.06 -17.43 5.13
N PHE A 40 3.90 -16.16 4.73
CA PHE A 40 3.63 -15.79 3.33
C PHE A 40 4.66 -14.85 2.70
N LEU A 41 5.39 -14.04 3.47
CA LEU A 41 6.37 -13.09 2.95
C LEU A 41 7.79 -13.66 2.99
N ASP A 42 8.27 -14.03 4.17
CA ASP A 42 9.65 -14.46 4.40
C ASP A 42 10.07 -15.67 3.53
N PRO A 43 9.21 -16.69 3.29
CA PRO A 43 9.59 -17.83 2.45
C PRO A 43 9.78 -17.48 0.97
N LYS A 44 9.20 -16.36 0.51
CA LYS A 44 9.27 -15.93 -0.89
C LYS A 44 10.44 -14.99 -1.16
N PHE A 45 10.76 -14.14 -0.19
CA PHE A 45 11.77 -13.10 -0.36
C PHE A 45 12.26 -12.59 0.99
N ASP A 46 13.58 -12.63 1.22
CA ASP A 46 14.18 -12.06 2.42
C ASP A 46 14.29 -10.53 2.29
N HIS A 47 13.32 -9.82 2.84
CA HIS A 47 13.26 -8.37 2.79
C HIS A 47 14.42 -7.68 3.54
N LYS A 48 15.07 -8.36 4.51
CA LYS A 48 16.22 -7.79 5.23
C LYS A 48 17.47 -7.80 4.36
N MET A 49 17.71 -8.90 3.65
CA MET A 49 18.90 -9.06 2.79
C MET A 49 18.99 -7.97 1.71
N TYR A 50 17.85 -7.53 1.18
CA TYR A 50 17.79 -6.48 0.14
C TYR A 50 17.53 -5.08 0.67
N ASN A 51 17.60 -4.85 1.99
CA ASN A 51 17.32 -3.57 2.63
C ASN A 51 15.91 -2.98 2.37
N VAL A 52 14.96 -3.78 1.88
CA VAL A 52 13.57 -3.38 1.58
C VAL A 52 12.60 -3.57 2.74
N ARG A 53 13.09 -3.97 3.92
CA ARG A 53 12.24 -4.22 5.08
C ARG A 53 11.62 -2.90 5.58
N PRO A 54 10.27 -2.78 5.62
CA PRO A 54 9.62 -1.60 6.15
C PRO A 54 9.81 -1.47 7.67
N GLN A 55 9.72 -0.23 8.17
CA GLN A 55 9.75 0.05 9.62
C GLN A 55 8.46 -0.37 10.34
N TYR A 56 7.38 -0.58 9.59
CA TYR A 56 6.06 -1.01 10.08
C TYR A 56 5.79 -2.49 9.77
N ARG A 57 4.74 -3.04 10.37
CA ARG A 57 4.32 -4.45 10.22
C ARG A 57 3.38 -4.64 9.03
N MET A 58 3.28 -5.88 8.53
CA MET A 58 2.49 -6.21 7.34
C MET A 58 1.04 -5.71 7.38
N LEU A 59 0.32 -5.80 8.51
CA LEU A 59 -1.09 -5.36 8.59
C LEU A 59 -1.24 -3.86 8.85
N SER A 60 -0.15 -3.10 9.01
CA SER A 60 -0.20 -1.67 9.28
C SER A 60 -0.38 -0.82 8.03
N LYS A 61 -0.01 -1.35 6.84
CA LYS A 61 -0.20 -0.69 5.54
C LYS A 61 -0.44 -1.73 4.45
N ASP A 62 -1.02 -1.28 3.34
CA ASP A 62 -1.25 -2.15 2.20
C ASP A 62 0.06 -2.68 1.61
N PRO A 63 0.13 -3.99 1.31
CA PRO A 63 1.32 -4.59 0.74
C PRO A 63 1.45 -4.27 -0.75
N ILE A 64 2.69 -4.11 -1.22
CA ILE A 64 2.99 -4.03 -2.65
C ILE A 64 2.87 -5.44 -3.26
N ILE A 65 2.09 -5.56 -4.33
CA ILE A 65 1.91 -6.79 -5.10
C ILE A 65 2.68 -6.67 -6.42
N ASN A 66 3.77 -7.43 -6.56
CA ASN A 66 4.60 -7.48 -7.75
C ASN A 66 5.31 -8.83 -7.86
N ASP A 67 5.17 -9.50 -9.00
CA ASP A 67 5.76 -10.83 -9.25
C ASP A 67 7.23 -10.78 -9.66
N HIS A 68 7.71 -9.65 -10.18
CA HIS A 68 9.05 -9.50 -10.76
C HIS A 68 10.02 -8.71 -9.89
N ILE A 69 9.55 -7.98 -8.87
CA ILE A 69 10.41 -7.08 -8.09
C ILE A 69 11.60 -7.83 -7.46
N GLY A 70 11.38 -9.05 -6.96
CA GLY A 70 12.43 -9.86 -6.33
C GLY A 70 13.53 -10.27 -7.32
N SER A 71 13.17 -10.69 -8.54
CA SER A 71 14.16 -11.04 -9.57
C SER A 71 14.91 -9.82 -10.07
N LYS A 72 14.26 -8.64 -10.11
CA LYS A 72 14.92 -7.39 -10.48
C LYS A 72 15.92 -6.92 -9.43
N PHE A 73 15.64 -7.10 -8.14
CA PHE A 73 16.64 -6.89 -7.08
C PHE A 73 17.82 -7.86 -7.20
N LEU A 74 17.54 -9.15 -7.38
CA LEU A 74 18.57 -10.18 -7.56
C LEU A 74 19.52 -9.91 -8.73
N SER A 75 18.96 -9.48 -9.86
CA SER A 75 19.74 -9.15 -11.07
C SER A 75 20.52 -7.84 -10.99
N GLY A 76 20.32 -7.03 -9.94
CA GLY A 76 20.87 -5.67 -9.85
C GLY A 76 20.22 -4.65 -10.80
N SER A 77 19.17 -5.02 -11.54
CA SER A 77 18.44 -4.10 -12.43
C SER A 77 17.69 -3.01 -11.65
N VAL A 78 17.29 -3.31 -10.42
CA VAL A 78 16.63 -2.38 -9.51
C VAL A 78 17.42 -2.36 -8.21
N ILE A 79 17.80 -1.17 -7.77
CA ILE A 79 18.54 -0.96 -6.52
C ILE A 79 17.70 -0.02 -5.66
N GLN A 80 17.37 -0.47 -4.46
CA GLN A 80 16.68 0.41 -3.52
C GLN A 80 17.66 1.42 -2.95
N LYS A 81 17.25 2.69 -2.93
CA LYS A 81 17.97 3.78 -2.28
C LYS A 81 17.02 4.51 -1.33
N GLY A 82 17.59 5.18 -0.33
CA GLY A 82 16.83 5.97 0.65
C GLY A 82 16.46 7.37 0.14
N ASP A 83 15.66 8.09 0.94
CA ASP A 83 15.12 9.41 0.60
C ASP A 83 16.17 10.50 0.51
N LYS A 84 16.01 11.40 -0.48
CA LYS A 84 17.01 12.40 -0.84
C LYS A 84 16.45 13.67 -1.48
N PRO A 85 17.14 14.83 -1.28
CA PRO A 85 16.83 16.04 -2.02
C PRO A 85 17.32 15.92 -3.47
N PHE A 86 16.48 16.34 -4.40
CA PHE A 86 16.85 16.53 -5.80
C PHE A 86 17.66 17.81 -5.94
N THR A 87 18.76 17.77 -6.69
CA THR A 87 19.50 18.97 -7.09
C THR A 87 19.05 19.39 -8.49
N ASN A 88 19.02 20.69 -8.78
CA ASN A 88 18.62 21.25 -10.08
C ASN A 88 19.44 20.72 -11.28
N THR A 89 20.60 20.10 -11.03
CA THR A 89 21.52 19.56 -12.04
C THR A 89 21.25 18.10 -12.42
N GLY A 90 20.14 17.49 -11.99
CA GLY A 90 19.81 16.09 -12.33
C GLY A 90 20.68 15.04 -11.62
N VAL A 91 21.45 15.49 -10.63
CA VAL A 91 22.29 14.66 -9.78
C VAL A 91 21.55 14.34 -8.49
N VAL A 92 21.39 13.06 -8.21
CA VAL A 92 20.83 12.55 -6.95
C VAL A 92 21.98 11.96 -6.15
N PHE A 93 22.30 12.56 -5.02
CA PHE A 93 23.17 11.94 -4.03
C PHE A 93 22.33 10.94 -3.26
N PHE A 94 22.78 9.72 -2.90
CA PHE A 94 22.07 8.79 -1.97
C PHE A 94 22.74 8.64 -0.60
N LYS A 95 21.98 8.27 0.46
CA LYS A 95 22.38 8.57 1.84
C LYS A 95 23.35 7.47 2.21
N GLY A 96 24.62 7.82 2.40
CA GLY A 96 25.70 6.84 2.51
C GLY A 96 26.35 6.44 1.18
N ASP A 97 26.02 7.10 0.06
CA ASP A 97 26.86 7.06 -1.14
C ASP A 97 27.78 8.29 -1.15
N ASP A 98 29.07 8.04 -1.39
CA ASP A 98 30.08 9.08 -1.58
C ASP A 98 30.01 9.71 -2.98
N TYR A 99 29.22 9.12 -3.89
CA TYR A 99 29.13 9.53 -5.29
C TYR A 99 27.73 10.02 -5.68
N ALA A 100 27.76 11.00 -6.59
CA ALA A 100 26.62 11.49 -7.34
C ALA A 100 26.08 10.41 -8.29
N THR A 101 24.80 10.04 -8.17
CA THR A 101 24.14 9.24 -9.21
C THR A 101 23.48 10.19 -10.20
N LYS A 102 23.91 10.12 -11.47
CA LYS A 102 23.27 10.87 -12.55
C LYS A 102 21.98 10.15 -12.94
N ALA A 103 20.88 10.87 -12.97
CA ALA A 103 19.60 10.35 -13.42
C ALA A 103 19.18 11.06 -14.72
N ASP A 104 18.91 10.29 -15.78
CA ASP A 104 18.43 10.84 -17.04
C ASP A 104 16.92 11.12 -17.02
N THR A 105 16.17 10.40 -16.18
CA THR A 105 14.73 10.55 -16.04
C THR A 105 14.31 10.29 -14.60
N VAL A 106 13.37 11.09 -14.10
CA VAL A 106 12.78 10.95 -12.76
C VAL A 106 11.29 10.70 -12.92
N ILE A 107 10.81 9.59 -12.34
CA ILE A 107 9.38 9.23 -12.32
C ILE A 107 8.89 9.33 -10.87
N MET A 108 7.93 10.21 -10.62
CA MET A 108 7.34 10.40 -9.29
C MET A 108 6.10 9.52 -9.12
N ALA A 109 6.22 8.46 -8.32
CA ALA A 109 5.11 7.56 -7.97
C ALA A 109 4.58 7.85 -6.55
N THR A 110 4.32 9.13 -6.23
CA THR A 110 3.93 9.59 -4.87
C THR A 110 2.44 9.45 -4.56
N GLY A 111 1.67 8.80 -5.44
CA GLY A 111 0.23 8.65 -5.30
C GLY A 111 -0.57 9.85 -5.81
N TYR A 112 -1.86 9.85 -5.54
CA TYR A 112 -2.82 10.83 -6.03
C TYR A 112 -3.51 11.55 -4.87
N THR A 113 -3.87 12.80 -5.10
CA THR A 113 -4.83 13.54 -4.27
C THR A 113 -6.15 13.63 -5.02
N TRP A 114 -7.26 13.60 -4.31
CA TRP A 114 -8.61 13.68 -4.87
C TRP A 114 -9.20 15.06 -4.56
N LYS A 115 -10.03 15.57 -5.48
CA LYS A 115 -10.79 16.82 -5.32
C LYS A 115 -12.13 16.64 -6.04
N PHE A 116 -13.18 17.25 -5.49
CA PHE A 116 -14.51 17.26 -6.11
C PHE A 116 -14.87 18.71 -6.49
N PRO A 117 -14.42 19.22 -7.65
CA PRO A 117 -14.56 20.64 -8.01
C PRO A 117 -16.02 21.09 -8.25
N PHE A 118 -16.95 20.13 -8.28
CA PHE A 118 -18.38 20.36 -8.45
C PHE A 118 -19.16 20.38 -7.13
N LEU A 119 -18.50 20.06 -6.00
CA LEU A 119 -19.09 20.14 -4.67
C LEU A 119 -18.54 21.37 -3.95
N GLU A 120 -19.38 22.01 -3.15
CA GLU A 120 -18.95 23.08 -2.26
C GLU A 120 -18.03 22.52 -1.17
N ASP A 121 -16.99 23.27 -0.80
CA ASP A 121 -15.96 22.81 0.15
C ASP A 121 -16.56 22.44 1.52
N ASP A 122 -17.64 23.12 1.93
CA ASP A 122 -18.35 22.90 3.20
C ASP A 122 -19.09 21.56 3.25
N ILE A 123 -19.38 20.95 2.10
CA ILE A 123 -20.04 19.63 2.01
C ILE A 123 -19.07 18.50 2.36
N ILE A 124 -17.76 18.73 2.18
CA ILE A 124 -16.71 17.73 2.37
C ILE A 124 -15.98 18.07 3.67
N LEU A 125 -16.46 17.51 4.78
CA LEU A 125 -15.69 17.54 6.03
C LEU A 125 -14.45 16.66 5.86
N GLN A 126 -13.29 17.30 5.71
CA GLN A 126 -11.99 16.64 5.65
C GLN A 126 -11.32 16.68 7.01
N GLU A 127 -11.04 15.51 7.58
CA GLU A 127 -10.17 15.35 8.75
C GLU A 127 -9.02 14.42 8.34
N GLU A 128 -7.77 14.90 8.43
CA GLU A 128 -6.55 14.11 8.20
C GLU A 128 -6.52 13.31 6.87
N GLY A 129 -7.02 13.90 5.77
CA GLY A 129 -7.04 13.24 4.46
C GLY A 129 -8.13 12.19 4.27
N ARG A 130 -9.12 12.14 5.18
CA ARG A 130 -10.33 11.32 5.07
C ARG A 130 -11.56 12.22 4.95
N ILE A 131 -12.55 11.76 4.18
CA ILE A 131 -13.89 12.36 4.17
C ILE A 131 -14.66 11.79 5.35
N LYS A 132 -15.19 12.67 6.21
CA LYS A 132 -16.05 12.27 7.32
C LYS A 132 -17.39 11.78 6.80
N THR A 133 -17.49 10.47 6.69
CA THR A 133 -18.64 9.77 6.12
C THR A 133 -19.12 8.69 7.07
N VAL A 134 -20.44 8.50 7.13
CA VAL A 134 -21.03 7.31 7.74
C VAL A 134 -20.80 6.15 6.78
N GLN A 135 -20.11 5.11 7.27
CA GLN A 135 -19.76 3.89 6.53
C GLN A 135 -19.01 4.10 5.20
N MET A 136 -18.25 5.19 5.03
CA MET A 136 -17.58 5.52 3.74
C MET A 136 -18.54 5.85 2.59
N HIS A 137 -19.84 6.04 2.87
CA HIS A 137 -20.86 6.31 1.86
C HIS A 137 -21.54 7.65 2.06
N VAL A 138 -22.10 7.96 3.24
CA VAL A 138 -22.98 9.14 3.40
C VAL A 138 -22.24 10.27 4.10
N SER A 139 -22.36 11.52 3.61
CA SER A 139 -21.78 12.68 4.30
C SER A 139 -22.40 12.85 5.69
N SER A 140 -21.57 13.00 6.72
CA SER A 140 -22.03 13.14 8.11
C SER A 140 -22.54 14.56 8.45
N SER A 141 -22.46 15.51 7.53
CA SER A 141 -22.71 16.94 7.80
C SER A 141 -24.18 17.34 7.94
N TYR A 142 -25.12 16.49 7.52
CA TYR A 142 -26.54 16.86 7.43
C TYR A 142 -27.45 15.88 8.18
N GLU A 143 -28.55 16.40 8.75
CA GLU A 143 -29.60 15.60 9.41
C GLU A 143 -30.38 14.71 8.41
N THR A 144 -30.29 15.00 7.10
CA THR A 144 -30.90 14.23 6.00
C THR A 144 -29.86 13.86 4.94
N SER A 145 -29.81 12.57 4.59
CA SER A 145 -28.80 11.97 3.70
C SER A 145 -29.13 12.17 2.21
N PHE A 146 -28.72 13.30 1.61
CA PHE A 146 -28.95 13.55 0.17
C PHE A 146 -27.78 13.20 -0.75
N ILE A 147 -26.57 13.04 -0.21
CA ILE A 147 -25.35 12.80 -1.01
C ILE A 147 -24.65 11.55 -0.50
N SER A 148 -24.28 10.68 -1.45
CA SER A 148 -23.46 9.49 -1.18
C SER A 148 -22.22 9.45 -2.07
N TYR A 149 -21.09 9.13 -1.46
CA TYR A 149 -19.81 8.86 -2.11
C TYR A 149 -19.70 7.34 -2.32
N ASN A 150 -19.77 6.89 -3.56
CA ASN A 150 -19.60 5.48 -3.89
C ASN A 150 -18.21 5.26 -4.50
N GLY A 151 -17.51 4.23 -4.01
CA GLY A 151 -16.13 3.97 -4.43
C GLY A 151 -15.11 4.93 -3.80
N PHE A 152 -15.39 5.47 -2.61
CA PHE A 152 -14.38 6.19 -1.84
C PHE A 152 -13.90 5.34 -0.65
N CYS A 153 -13.43 4.13 -0.95
CA CYS A 153 -12.95 3.18 0.05
C CYS A 153 -11.75 2.38 -0.48
N ALA A 154 -10.66 2.31 0.30
CA ALA A 154 -9.56 1.40 0.00
C ALA A 154 -9.75 0.12 0.84
N SER A 155 -9.97 -1.00 0.18
CA SER A 155 -10.05 -2.31 0.84
C SER A 155 -8.84 -3.18 0.48
N LEU A 156 -8.52 -4.15 1.32
CA LEU A 156 -7.46 -5.13 1.05
C LEU A 156 -7.79 -6.05 -0.14
N GLY A 157 -9.06 -6.11 -0.54
CA GLY A 157 -9.57 -6.97 -1.61
C GLY A 157 -9.91 -6.19 -2.89
N ALA A 158 -10.53 -6.90 -3.82
CA ALA A 158 -11.03 -6.29 -5.05
C ALA A 158 -12.13 -5.27 -4.73
N TRP A 159 -12.15 -4.17 -5.50
CA TRP A 159 -13.23 -3.18 -5.45
C TRP A 159 -14.54 -3.71 -6.02
N PHE A 160 -14.45 -4.59 -7.02
CA PHE A 160 -15.60 -5.26 -7.61
C PHE A 160 -15.58 -6.72 -7.17
N THR A 161 -16.71 -7.20 -6.64
CA THR A 161 -16.92 -8.61 -6.38
C THR A 161 -17.30 -9.32 -7.68
N SER A 162 -16.74 -10.50 -7.94
CA SER A 162 -17.17 -11.35 -9.06
C SER A 162 -18.61 -11.81 -8.81
N TRP A 163 -19.49 -11.57 -9.80
CA TRP A 163 -20.87 -12.05 -9.83
C TRP A 163 -20.93 -13.55 -10.15
#